data_AF-A0A151RTH7-F1
#
_entry.id   AF-A0A151RTH7-F1
#
_cell.length_a   1.000
_cell.length_b   1.000
_cell.length_c   1.000
_cell.angle_alpha   90.00
_cell.angle_beta   90.00
_cell.angle_gamma   90.00
#
_symmetry.space_group_name_H-M   'P 1'
#
loop_
_entity.id
_entity.type
_entity.pdbx_description
1 polymer ?
#
loop_
_entity_poly.entity_id
_entity_poly.type
_entity_poly.pdbx_seq_one_letter_code
_entity_poly.pdbx_strand_id
1 'polypeptide(L)'
;MESVESFNCDVCQLSKHHHASYPISNRKSTSPFDLIHFDVWRPIVESISGAKWFVNFIDDCTRVTWTYLMKNKLEVSQIFVNFFRLV
;
A
#
# COMPACT_ATOMS: atom_id res chain seq x y z
N MET A 1 45.11 33.73 1.37
CA MET A 1 44.20 32.77 2.00
C MET A 1 43.14 32.48 0.96
N GLU A 2 43.39 31.51 0.08
CA GLU A 2 42.48 31.20 -1.02
C GLU A 2 41.19 30.61 -0.47
N SER A 3 40.07 31.21 -0.85
CA SER A 3 38.74 30.68 -0.58
C SER A 3 38.57 29.37 -1.33
N VAL A 4 38.28 28.28 -0.63
CA VAL A 4 37.86 27.02 -1.25
C VAL A 4 36.59 27.31 -2.05
N GLU A 5 36.67 27.27 -3.38
CA GLU A 5 35.50 27.36 -4.24
C GLU A 5 34.56 26.19 -3.92
N SER A 6 33.31 26.50 -3.61
CA SER A 6 32.28 25.50 -3.38
C SER A 6 32.07 24.71 -4.68
N PHE A 7 32.28 23.39 -4.63
CA PHE A 7 32.04 22.50 -5.77
C PHE A 7 30.54 22.44 -6.08
N ASN A 8 30.10 23.30 -7.00
CA ASN A 8 28.73 23.38 -7.50
C ASN A 8 28.63 22.63 -8.83
N CYS A 9 28.44 21.31 -8.75
CA CYS A 9 28.11 20.47 -9.90
C CYS A 9 26.64 20.10 -9.87
N ASP A 10 25.86 20.61 -10.83
CA ASP A 10 24.42 20.39 -10.95
C ASP A 10 24.09 18.89 -11.00
N VAL A 11 24.89 18.10 -11.72
CA VAL A 11 24.70 16.64 -11.84
C VAL A 11 24.86 15.97 -10.48
N CYS A 12 25.88 16.34 -9.71
CA CYS A 12 26.11 15.78 -8.37
C CYS A 12 25.01 16.18 -7.38
N GLN A 13 24.49 17.41 -7.48
CA GLN A 13 23.41 17.89 -6.63
C GLN A 13 22.09 17.18 -6.92
N LEU A 14 21.70 17.07 -8.18
CA LEU A 14 20.47 16.39 -8.59
C LEU A 14 20.51 14.89 -8.30
N SER A 15 21.67 14.24 -8.50
CA SER A 15 21.82 12.79 -8.23
C SER A 15 21.75 12.44 -6.73
N LYS A 16 22.08 13.40 -5.86
CA LYS A 16 22.04 13.25 -4.38
C LYS A 16 20.84 13.94 -3.74
N HIS A 17 19.96 14.54 -4.55
CA HIS A 17 18.78 15.21 -4.05
C HIS A 17 17.82 14.18 -3.46
N HIS A 18 17.58 14.27 -2.15
CA HIS A 18 16.57 13.46 -1.49
C HIS A 18 15.24 14.21 -1.56
N HIS A 19 14.16 13.46 -1.77
CA HIS A 19 12.82 14.04 -1.61
C HIS A 19 12.65 14.49 -0.15
N ALA A 20 12.11 15.69 0.06
CA ALA A 20 11.78 16.16 1.39
C ALA A 20 10.81 15.19 2.09
N SER A 21 10.86 15.10 3.42
CA SER A 21 9.93 14.25 4.15
C SER A 21 8.48 14.67 3.88
N TYR A 22 7.61 13.69 3.65
CA TYR A 22 6.18 13.96 3.55
C TYR A 22 5.64 14.46 4.91
N PRO A 23 4.70 15.42 4.92
CA PRO A 23 4.05 15.84 6.15
C PRO A 23 3.24 14.68 6.74
N ILE A 24 3.18 14.61 8.07
CA ILE A 24 2.39 13.60 8.77
C ILE A 24 0.90 13.84 8.48
N SER A 25 0.22 12.82 7.96
CA SER A 25 -1.24 12.84 7.79
C SER A 25 -1.92 12.31 9.05
N ASN A 26 -2.71 13.15 9.70
CA ASN A 26 -3.59 12.74 10.81
C ASN A 26 -4.99 12.33 10.32
N ARG A 27 -5.16 12.13 9.00
CA ARG A 27 -6.44 11.71 8.44
C ARG A 27 -6.68 10.25 8.80
N LYS A 28 -7.64 10.02 9.68
CA LYS A 28 -8.22 8.70 9.99
C LYS A 28 -9.72 8.82 9.85
N SER A 29 -10.32 7.74 9.38
CA SER A 29 -11.77 7.59 9.32
C SER A 29 -12.35 7.62 10.73
N THR A 30 -13.48 8.31 10.87
CA THR A 30 -14.12 8.55 12.17
C THR A 30 -15.16 7.50 12.52
N SER A 31 -15.76 6.85 11.51
CA SER A 31 -16.74 5.79 11.68
C SER A 31 -16.31 4.52 10.95
N PRO A 32 -16.69 3.33 11.44
CA PRO A 32 -16.48 2.07 10.71
C PRO A 32 -17.08 2.15 9.31
N PHE A 33 -16.35 1.60 8.33
CA PHE A 33 -16.74 1.50 6.92
C PHE A 33 -16.78 2.81 6.12
N ASP A 34 -16.39 3.96 6.70
CA ASP A 34 -16.22 5.23 5.96
C ASP A 34 -15.16 5.10 4.84
N LEU A 35 -14.10 4.33 5.11
CA LEU A 35 -13.02 4.06 4.16
C LEU A 35 -12.46 2.65 4.38
N ILE A 36 -12.44 1.88 3.30
CA ILE A 36 -11.85 0.54 3.28
C ILE A 36 -10.71 0.54 2.27
N HIS A 37 -9.50 0.26 2.75
CA HIS A 37 -8.35 0.03 1.91
C HIS A 37 -8.34 -1.42 1.44
N PHE A 38 -8.02 -1.66 0.18
CA PHE A 38 -7.84 -3.02 -0.32
C PHE A 38 -6.57 -3.15 -1.13
N ASP A 39 -5.92 -4.30 -1.01
CA ASP A 39 -4.73 -4.64 -1.78
C ASP A 39 -4.75 -6.11 -2.20
N VAL A 40 -4.26 -6.39 -3.41
CA VAL A 40 -4.16 -7.74 -3.97
C VAL A 40 -2.70 -8.10 -4.07
N TRP A 41 -2.32 -9.16 -3.35
CA TRP A 41 -0.94 -9.59 -3.29
C TRP A 41 -0.77 -11.04 -3.76
N ARG A 42 0.44 -11.36 -4.20
CA ARG A 42 0.85 -12.70 -4.61
C ARG A 42 2.12 -13.12 -3.86
N PRO A 43 2.04 -14.13 -2.98
CA PRO A 43 3.23 -14.73 -2.41
C PRO A 43 4.05 -15.49 -3.47
N ILE A 44 5.35 -15.63 -3.21
CA ILE A 44 6.27 -16.42 -4.04
C ILE A 44 5.89 -17.91 -3.97
N VAL A 45 5.44 -18.36 -2.80
CA VAL A 45 5.07 -19.75 -2.53
C VAL A 45 3.55 -19.86 -2.44
N GLU A 46 3.01 -20.92 -3.03
CA GLU A 46 1.58 -21.23 -2.94
C GLU A 46 1.22 -21.70 -1.53
N SER A 47 0.02 -21.38 -1.07
CA SER A 47 -0.48 -21.89 0.20
C SER A 47 -0.66 -23.41 0.16
N ILE A 48 -0.80 -24.03 1.34
CA ILE A 48 -1.14 -25.46 1.46
C ILE A 48 -2.45 -25.79 0.71
N SER A 49 -3.38 -24.84 0.61
CA SER A 49 -4.64 -24.97 -0.12
C SER A 49 -4.55 -24.68 -1.63
N GLY A 50 -3.34 -24.40 -2.14
CA GLY A 50 -3.07 -24.06 -3.54
C GLY A 50 -3.47 -22.64 -3.93
N ALA A 51 -3.68 -21.74 -2.96
CA ALA A 51 -3.92 -20.33 -3.22
C ALA A 51 -2.61 -19.64 -3.62
N LYS A 52 -2.68 -18.81 -4.67
CA LYS A 52 -1.53 -18.10 -5.25
C LYS A 52 -1.63 -16.59 -5.09
N TRP A 53 -2.79 -16.11 -4.65
CA TRP A 53 -3.11 -14.71 -4.46
C TRP A 53 -3.90 -14.56 -3.16
N PHE A 54 -3.87 -13.38 -2.58
CA PHE A 54 -4.85 -12.99 -1.58
C PHE A 54 -5.21 -11.53 -1.72
N VAL A 55 -6.39 -11.17 -1.23
CA VAL A 55 -6.82 -9.78 -1.11
C VAL A 55 -7.09 -9.49 0.36
N ASN A 56 -6.58 -8.36 0.84
CA ASN A 56 -6.88 -7.83 2.15
C ASN A 56 -7.84 -6.66 2.00
N PHE A 57 -8.88 -6.62 2.82
CA PHE A 57 -9.72 -5.45 3.05
C PHE A 57 -9.45 -4.96 4.46
N ILE A 58 -9.13 -3.69 4.61
CA ILE A 58 -8.74 -3.08 5.88
C ILE A 58 -9.65 -1.89 6.12
N ASP A 59 -10.48 -1.96 7.15
CA ASP A 59 -11.25 -0.80 7.59
C ASP A 59 -10.32 0.23 8.24
N ASP A 60 -10.35 1.47 7.77
CA ASP A 60 -9.41 2.50 8.22
C ASP A 60 -9.70 2.99 9.66
N CYS A 61 -10.96 2.94 10.10
CA CYS A 61 -11.38 3.36 11.44
C CYS A 61 -10.96 2.33 12.50
N THR A 62 -11.42 1.08 12.33
CA THR A 62 -11.28 0.00 13.31
C THR A 62 -10.02 -0.83 13.15
N ARG A 63 -9.34 -0.74 11.99
CA ARG A 63 -8.23 -1.60 11.59
C ARG A 63 -8.58 -3.09 11.46
N VAL A 64 -9.86 -3.45 11.50
CA VAL A 64 -10.29 -4.82 11.20
C VAL A 64 -9.88 -5.16 9.78
N THR A 65 -9.30 -6.35 9.62
CA THR A 65 -8.76 -6.83 8.36
C THR A 65 -9.44 -8.14 7.98
N TRP A 66 -9.95 -8.22 6.76
CA TRP A 66 -10.46 -9.45 6.15
C TRP A 66 -9.54 -9.90 5.05
N THR A 67 -9.07 -11.15 5.12
CA THR A 67 -8.17 -11.75 4.13
C THR A 67 -8.89 -12.86 3.39
N TYR A 68 -8.87 -12.80 2.06
CA TYR A 68 -9.43 -13.83 1.18
C TYR A 68 -8.34 -14.44 0.33
N LEU A 69 -8.20 -15.76 0.42
CA LEU A 69 -7.26 -16.54 -0.40
C LEU A 69 -7.88 -16.86 -1.76
N MET A 70 -7.10 -16.77 -2.83
CA MET A 70 -7.53 -16.96 -4.22
C MET A 70 -6.55 -17.85 -4.98
N LYS A 71 -7.06 -18.72 -5.86
CA LYS A 71 -6.22 -19.54 -6.75
C LYS A 71 -5.83 -18.76 -8.01
N ASN A 72 -6.74 -17.91 -8.50
CA ASN A 72 -6.59 -17.08 -9.68
C ASN A 72 -6.87 -15.61 -9.35
N LYS A 73 -6.11 -14.69 -9.97
CA LYS A 73 -6.27 -13.24 -9.76
C LYS A 73 -7.67 -12.74 -10.13
N LEU A 74 -8.34 -13.37 -11.09
CA LEU A 74 -9.67 -12.98 -11.56
C LEU A 74 -10.77 -13.10 -10.48
N GLU A 75 -10.56 -13.95 -9.48
CA GLU A 75 -11.49 -14.15 -8.36
C GLU A 75 -11.71 -12.87 -7.54
N VAL A 76 -10.78 -11.90 -7.61
CA VAL A 76 -10.88 -10.63 -6.88
C VAL A 76 -12.16 -9.86 -7.22
N SER A 77 -12.60 -9.92 -8.48
CA SER A 77 -13.78 -9.19 -8.96
C SER A 77 -15.04 -9.62 -8.20
N GLN A 78 -15.24 -10.93 -8.04
CA GLN A 78 -16.37 -11.47 -7.33
C GLN A 78 -16.24 -11.29 -5.82
N ILE A 79 -15.03 -11.45 -5.26
CA ILE A 79 -14.78 -11.24 -3.83
C ILE A 79 -15.09 -9.79 -3.44
N PHE A 80 -14.70 -8.82 -4.25
CA PHE A 80 -15.02 -7.41 -4.03
C PHE A 80 -16.54 -7.20 -3.95
N VAL A 81 -17.30 -7.66 -4.95
CA VAL A 81 -18.77 -7.55 -4.93
C VAL A 81 -19.38 -8.22 -3.70
N ASN A 82 -18.88 -9.39 -3.31
CA ASN A 82 -19.39 -10.11 -2.15
C ASN A 82 -19.08 -9.39 -0.83
N PHE A 83 -17.88 -8.82 -0.70
CA PHE A 83 -17.47 -8.06 0.47
C PHE A 83 -18.37 -6.84 0.66
N PHE A 84 -18.57 -6.03 -0.40
CA PHE A 84 -19.45 -4.84 -0.35
C PHE A 84 -20.94 -5.12 -0.14
N ARG A 85 -21.37 -6.39 -0.26
CA ARG A 85 -22.75 -6.80 0.10
C ARG A 85 -22.89 -7.21 1.56
N LEU A 86 -21.78 -7.49 2.24
CA LEU A 86 -21.74 -7.97 3.61
C LEU A 86 -21.63 -6.83 4.62
N VAL A 87 -20.99 -5.73 4.21
CA VAL A 87 -20.95 -4.43 4.90
C VAL A 87 -22.12 -3.56 4.48
#